data_AF-A0A914VN09-F1
#
_entry.id   AF-A0A914VN09-F1
#
_cell.length_a   1.000
_cell.length_b   1.000
_cell.length_c   1.000
_cell.angle_alpha   90.00
_cell.angle_beta   90.00
_cell.angle_gamma   90.00
#
_symmetry.space_group_name_H-M   'P 1'
#
loop_
_entity.id
_entity.type
_entity.pdbx_description
1 polymer ?
#
loop_
_entity_poly.entity_id
_entity_poly.type
_entity_poly.pdbx_seq_one_letter_code
_entity_poly.pdbx_strand_id
1 'polypeptide(L)'
;MRPLTDEETEMVFKKLSSYIGDNVRMLIERDDGTYCFRLHKDRVYYSSEALMRRAACIAREPLLSFGSCLGKFTKTKKFYLHITALDYLAPYAKVLCI
;
A
#
# COMPACT_ATOMS: atom_id res chain seq x y z
N MET A 1 7.10 11.61 1.81
CA MET A 1 5.81 11.10 1.30
C MET A 1 5.55 11.64 -0.08
N ARG A 2 5.58 10.79 -1.10
CA ARG A 2 5.21 11.16 -2.47
C ARG A 2 4.17 10.18 -3.04
N PRO A 3 3.41 10.56 -4.08
CA PRO A 3 2.64 9.60 -4.86
C PRO A 3 3.57 8.55 -5.50
N LEU A 4 3.03 7.37 -5.77
CA LEU A 4 3.69 6.40 -6.64
C LEU A 4 3.63 6.92 -8.08
N THR A 5 4.65 6.63 -8.89
CA THR A 5 4.57 6.83 -10.34
C THR A 5 3.69 5.75 -10.98
N ASP A 6 3.32 5.91 -12.24
CA ASP A 6 2.49 4.91 -12.93
C ASP A 6 3.18 3.54 -13.00
N GLU A 7 4.49 3.52 -13.27
CA GLU A 7 5.30 2.29 -13.26
C GLU A 7 5.33 1.61 -11.87
N GLU A 8 5.53 2.39 -10.81
CA GLU A 8 5.56 1.88 -9.43
C GLU A 8 4.19 1.36 -9.00
N THR A 9 3.15 2.08 -9.41
CA THR A 9 1.76 1.71 -9.21
C THR A 9 1.51 0.36 -9.85
N GLU A 10 1.78 0.21 -11.15
CA GLU A 10 1.59 -1.06 -11.85
C GLU A 10 2.34 -2.22 -11.17
N MET A 11 3.58 -2.02 -10.74
CA MET A 11 4.36 -3.05 -10.02
C MET A 11 3.74 -3.46 -8.69
N VAL A 12 3.26 -2.49 -7.90
CA VAL A 12 2.60 -2.76 -6.61
C VAL A 12 1.28 -3.49 -6.85
N PHE A 13 0.43 -2.96 -7.73
CA PHE A 13 -0.88 -3.56 -8.05
C PHE A 13 -0.72 -4.96 -8.63
N LYS A 14 0.21 -5.18 -9.56
CA LYS A 14 0.53 -6.52 -10.09
C LYS A 14 0.90 -7.52 -8.99
N LYS A 15 1.65 -7.08 -7.97
CA LYS A 15 2.03 -7.93 -6.84
C LYS A 15 0.88 -8.16 -5.86
N LEU A 16 -0.02 -7.20 -5.67
CA LEU A 16 -1.21 -7.38 -4.83
C LEU A 16 -2.26 -8.27 -5.53
N SER A 17 -2.48 -8.06 -6.82
CA SER A 17 -3.38 -8.86 -7.67
C SER A 17 -2.99 -10.34 -7.70
N SER A 18 -1.71 -10.71 -7.53
CA SER A 18 -1.34 -12.12 -7.42
C SER A 18 -1.90 -12.83 -6.18
N TYR A 19 -2.34 -12.09 -5.15
CA TYR A 19 -2.92 -12.65 -3.92
C TYR A 19 -4.44 -12.48 -3.85
N ILE A 20 -4.97 -11.32 -4.27
CA ILE A 20 -6.39 -10.99 -4.12
C ILE A 20 -7.13 -10.80 -5.45
N GLY A 21 -6.46 -11.00 -6.59
CA GLY A 21 -7.06 -10.90 -7.93
C GLY A 21 -7.57 -9.49 -8.24
N ASP A 22 -8.83 -9.41 -8.68
CA ASP A 22 -9.49 -8.14 -9.01
C ASP A 22 -9.97 -7.36 -7.78
N ASN A 23 -9.92 -7.97 -6.59
CA ASN A 23 -10.38 -7.37 -5.34
C ASN A 23 -9.46 -6.23 -4.84
N VAL A 24 -8.36 -5.91 -5.55
CA VAL A 24 -7.47 -4.81 -5.16
C VAL A 24 -8.21 -3.47 -5.12
N ARG A 25 -9.28 -3.30 -5.91
CA ARG A 25 -10.14 -2.09 -5.87
C ARG A 25 -10.76 -1.87 -4.49
N MET A 26 -11.10 -2.95 -3.78
CA MET A 26 -11.67 -2.91 -2.42
C MET A 26 -10.70 -2.36 -1.37
N LEU A 27 -9.39 -2.31 -1.68
CA LEU A 27 -8.42 -1.67 -0.79
C LEU A 27 -8.47 -0.14 -0.89
N ILE A 28 -8.92 0.42 -2.01
CA ILE A 28 -8.96 1.87 -2.23
C ILE A 28 -10.33 2.41 -1.82
N GLU A 29 -11.37 1.72 -2.29
CA GLU A 29 -12.77 2.05 -2.09
C GLU A 29 -13.32 1.18 -0.97
N ARG A 30 -13.36 1.75 0.23
CA ARG A 30 -13.96 1.12 1.40
C ARG A 30 -15.11 1.99 1.90
N ASP A 31 -16.09 1.36 2.52
CA ASP A 31 -17.26 2.06 3.06
C ASP A 31 -16.89 3.06 4.18
N ASP A 32 -15.76 2.85 4.85
CA ASP A 32 -15.22 3.72 5.91
C ASP A 32 -14.43 4.94 5.38
N GLY A 33 -14.13 4.99 4.09
CA GLY A 33 -13.53 6.14 3.42
C GLY A 33 -12.52 5.79 2.32
N THR A 34 -11.89 6.83 1.76
CA THR A 34 -10.85 6.67 0.72
C THR A 34 -9.48 6.36 1.33
N TYR A 35 -8.86 5.31 0.81
CA TYR A 35 -7.50 4.90 1.16
C TYR A 35 -6.54 5.12 -0.01
N CYS A 36 -5.28 5.39 0.32
CA CYS A 36 -4.26 5.72 -0.67
C CYS A 36 -2.92 5.04 -0.37
N PHE A 37 -2.16 4.78 -1.44
CA PHE A 37 -0.79 4.30 -1.37
C PHE A 37 0.18 5.47 -1.53
N ARG A 38 1.19 5.52 -0.67
CA ARG A 38 2.23 6.56 -0.70
C ARG A 38 3.60 5.94 -0.51
N LEU A 39 4.59 6.50 -1.22
CA LEU A 39 5.97 6.08 -1.11
C LEU A 39 6.74 7.00 -0.16
N HIS A 40 7.50 6.38 0.74
CA HIS A 40 8.40 7.09 1.66
C HIS A 40 9.61 6.22 2.02
N LYS A 41 10.82 6.74 1.81
CA LYS A 41 12.09 6.02 2.07
C LYS A 41 12.08 4.60 1.46
N ASP A 42 11.68 4.50 0.19
CA ASP A 42 11.52 3.27 -0.61
C ASP A 42 10.50 2.25 -0.09
N ARG A 43 9.69 2.63 0.90
CA ARG A 43 8.60 1.82 1.44
C ARG A 43 7.26 2.35 0.96
N VAL A 44 6.36 1.44 0.65
CA VAL A 44 4.97 1.73 0.27
C VAL A 44 4.10 1.58 1.50
N TYR A 45 3.43 2.66 1.85
CA TYR A 45 2.50 2.74 2.97
C TYR A 45 1.06 2.82 2.46
N TYR A 46 0.18 2.14 3.16
CA TYR A 46 -1.27 2.16 2.99
C TYR A 46 -1.91 2.90 4.15
N SER A 47 -2.69 3.93 3.84
CA SER A 47 -3.31 4.80 4.84
C SER A 47 -4.56 5.49 4.30
N SER A 48 -5.47 5.89 5.19
CA SER A 48 -6.60 6.75 4.82
C SER A 48 -6.13 8.11 4.32
N GLU A 49 -6.91 8.73 3.43
CA GLU A 49 -6.59 10.06 2.89
C GLU A 49 -6.54 11.12 4.00
N ALA A 50 -7.39 11.00 5.02
CA ALA A 50 -7.39 11.87 6.19
C ALA A 50 -6.06 11.81 6.97
N LEU A 51 -5.50 10.61 7.18
CA LEU A 51 -4.20 10.45 7.84
C LEU A 51 -3.08 11.01 6.95
N MET A 52 -3.17 10.78 5.64
CA MET A 52 -2.20 11.29 4.66
C MET A 52 -2.14 12.82 4.68
N ARG A 53 -3.29 13.52 4.75
CA ARG A 53 -3.34 14.99 4.85
C ARG A 53 -2.66 15.51 6.12
N ARG A 54 -2.85 14.84 7.26
CA ARG A 54 -2.18 15.21 8.53
C ARG A 54 -0.67 14.95 8.46
N ALA A 55 -0.27 13.81 7.90
CA ALA A 55 1.13 13.44 7.76
C ALA A 55 1.87 14.33 6.75
N ALA A 56 1.16 14.94 5.78
CA ALA A 56 1.73 15.91 4.86
C ALA A 56 2.24 17.20 5.54
N CYS A 57 1.76 17.51 6.75
CA CYS A 57 2.25 18.65 7.53
C CYS A 57 3.61 18.38 8.20
N ILE A 58 4.10 17.14 8.19
CA ILE A 58 5.36 16.73 8.83
C ILE A 58 6.45 16.62 7.76
N ALA A 59 7.63 17.18 8.05
CA ALA A 59 8.79 17.10 7.17
C ALA A 59 9.24 15.63 6.93
N ARG A 60 9.90 15.40 5.79
CA ARG A 60 10.31 14.05 5.34
C ARG A 60 11.29 13.34 6.31
N GLU A 61 12.17 14.09 6.95
CA GLU A 61 13.20 13.57 7.86
C GLU A 61 12.61 12.97 9.14
N PRO A 62 11.85 13.74 9.96
CA PRO A 62 11.27 13.24 11.21
C PRO A 62 10.16 12.21 10.99
N LEU A 63 9.54 12.18 9.81
CA LEU A 63 8.53 11.19 9.51
C LEU A 63 9.16 9.80 9.33
N LEU A 64 8.90 8.91 10.31
CA LEU A 64 9.39 7.53 10.27
C LEU A 64 8.45 6.62 9.47
N SER A 65 7.17 6.60 9.84
CA SER A 65 6.11 5.78 9.25
C SER A 65 4.76 6.47 9.39
N PHE A 66 3.83 6.15 8.51
CA PHE A 66 2.43 6.60 8.59
C PHE A 66 1.54 5.49 8.03
N GLY A 67 0.47 5.14 8.76
CA GLY A 67 -0.35 3.98 8.42
C GLY A 67 0.46 2.67 8.42
N SER A 68 0.11 1.78 7.50
CA SER A 68 0.65 0.41 7.46
C SER A 68 1.60 0.22 6.30
N CYS A 69 2.82 -0.23 6.59
CA CYS A 69 3.82 -0.55 5.56
C CYS A 69 3.40 -1.84 4.84
N LEU A 70 3.08 -1.78 3.55
CA LEU A 70 2.78 -2.98 2.79
C LEU A 70 4.02 -3.65 2.23
N GLY A 71 5.07 -2.88 1.98
CA GLY A 71 6.26 -3.42 1.36
C GLY A 71 7.29 -2.35 1.04
N LYS A 72 8.33 -2.76 0.31
CA LYS A 72 9.41 -1.89 -0.13
C LYS A 72 9.86 -2.20 -1.54
N PHE A 73 10.41 -1.20 -2.22
CA PHE A 73 11.15 -1.40 -3.45
C PHE A 73 12.59 -1.80 -3.14
N THR A 74 13.12 -2.79 -3.86
CA THR A 74 14.55 -3.10 -3.83
C THR A 74 15.34 -2.18 -4.75
N LYS A 75 16.67 -2.22 -4.62
CA LYS A 75 17.60 -1.56 -5.55
C LYS A 75 17.37 -1.96 -7.02
N THR A 76 16.90 -3.18 -7.25
CA THR A 76 16.49 -3.70 -8.56
C THR A 76 15.08 -3.30 -9.00
N LYS A 77 14.46 -2.30 -8.35
CA LYS A 77 13.10 -1.79 -8.59
C LYS A 77 11.97 -2.81 -8.46
N LYS A 78 12.22 -4.00 -7.90
CA LYS A 78 11.16 -4.99 -7.64
C LYS A 78 10.44 -4.64 -6.35
N PHE A 79 9.11 -4.80 -6.33
CA PHE A 79 8.30 -4.60 -5.13
C PHE A 79 8.27 -5.88 -4.28
N TYR A 80 8.72 -5.76 -3.03
CA TYR A 80 8.70 -6.82 -2.04
C TYR A 80 7.62 -6.53 -0.99
N LEU A 81 6.65 -7.44 -0.90
CA LEU A 81 5.58 -7.38 0.08
C LEU A 81 6.09 -7.79 1.46
N HIS A 82 5.66 -7.09 2.50
CA HIS A 82 5.96 -7.39 3.90
C HIS A 82 4.78 -8.09 4.57
N ILE A 83 5.04 -8.83 5.65
CA ILE A 83 4.01 -9.57 6.41
C ILE A 83 2.91 -8.68 6.98
N THR A 84 3.22 -7.41 7.26
CA THR A 84 2.27 -6.38 7.71
C THR A 84 1.14 -6.10 6.71
N ALA A 85 1.27 -6.53 5.45
CA ALA A 85 0.19 -6.47 4.47
C ALA A 85 -0.86 -7.57 4.65
N LEU A 86 -0.57 -8.63 5.41
CA LEU A 86 -1.41 -9.82 5.51
C LEU A 86 -2.81 -9.49 6.01
N ASP A 87 -2.93 -8.69 7.06
CA ASP A 87 -4.23 -8.34 7.66
C ASP A 87 -5.15 -7.59 6.69
N TYR A 88 -4.56 -6.85 5.74
CA TYR A 88 -5.30 -6.13 4.72
C TYR A 88 -5.67 -6.99 3.53
N LEU A 89 -4.85 -8.00 3.21
CA LEU A 89 -5.04 -8.85 2.04
C LEU A 89 -5.87 -10.10 2.35
N ALA A 90 -5.73 -10.67 3.54
CA ALA A 90 -6.38 -11.91 3.94
C ALA A 90 -7.91 -11.91 3.75
N PRO A 91 -8.66 -10.83 4.08
CA PRO A 91 -10.12 -10.81 3.88
C PRO A 91 -10.56 -10.88 2.41
N TYR A 92 -9.69 -10.45 1.49
CA TYR A 92 -9.99 -10.38 0.05
C TYR A 92 -9.30 -11.47 -0.77
N ALA A 93 -8.43 -12.25 -0.14
CA ALA A 93 -7.83 -13.42 -0.76
C ALA A 93 -8.97 -14.41 -1.04
N LYS A 94 -9.11 -14.80 -2.31
CA LYS A 94 -10.02 -15.90 -2.66
C LYS A 94 -9.47 -17.17 -2.02
N VAL A 95 -10.00 -17.51 -0.86
CA VAL A 95 -9.84 -18.85 -0.30
C VAL A 95 -10.47 -19.78 -1.33
N LEU A 96 -9.65 -20.58 -2.00
CA LEU A 96 -10.09 -21.87 -2.49
C LEU A 96 -10.53 -22.61 -1.21
N CYS A 97 -11.83 -22.55 -0.89
CA CYS A 97 -12.41 -23.46 0.07
C CYS A 97 -12.22 -24.85 -0.55
N ILE A 98 -11.18 -25.54 -0.10
CA ILE A 98 -10.99 -26.99 -0.24
C ILE A 98 -11.60 -27.60 1.00
#